data_AF-A0A427YIG1-F1
#
_entry.id   AF-A0A427YIG1-F1
#
_cell.length_a   1.000
_cell.length_b   1.000
_cell.length_c   1.000
_cell.angle_alpha   90.00
_cell.angle_beta   90.00
_cell.angle_gamma   90.00
#
_symmetry.space_group_name_H-M   'P 1'
#
loop_
_entity.id
_entity.type
_entity.pdbx_description
1 polymer ?
#
loop_
_entity_poly.entity_id
_entity_poly.type
_entity_poly.pdbx_seq_one_letter_code
_entity_poly.pdbx_strand_id
1 'polypeptide(L)'
;MRRGDSVPAESLPAIITSAATPTPSVPSVSTPLSSATTNLKRKRDRERDRDRDRRPSLSASPAPQPVTASTESAMTSIPSPMPLLPRGGTPMSREATGKARKEQYYDQLPLQPGRKVAFKVPNKGKDKAEDETGEEAWILATIRKCINQDKMRYEVQDADDANTSWNTTLRSIIPLPDPSAPPSSSANPSNLEDYPKGTQVLGLYPETTSFYRATVVAPPLPGTGHGLGVRFGSRLEQGAGSEKGHYLLLFVDDDDKMSVVHKDLVLLAPGTTYP
;
A
#
# COMPACT_ATOMS: atom_id res chain seq x y z
N MET A 1 -1.19 -20.48 86.73
CA MET A 1 -2.18 -21.49 86.27
C MET A 1 -1.56 -22.31 85.13
N ARG A 2 -1.63 -23.65 85.24
CA ARG A 2 -1.82 -24.72 84.22
C ARG A 2 -1.36 -24.48 82.77
N ARG A 3 -0.83 -25.42 81.97
CA ARG A 3 -0.38 -26.84 81.96
C ARG A 3 0.41 -26.98 80.62
N GLY A 4 1.42 -27.85 80.48
CA GLY A 4 1.37 -29.17 79.77
C GLY A 4 0.99 -29.03 78.28
N ASP A 5 1.65 -29.56 77.26
CA ASP A 5 2.36 -30.84 77.03
C ASP A 5 3.05 -30.73 75.63
N SER A 6 4.30 -31.17 75.41
CA SER A 6 4.72 -32.55 74.99
C SER A 6 4.53 -32.83 73.47
N VAL A 7 5.55 -32.66 72.61
CA VAL A 7 6.50 -33.67 71.98
C VAL A 7 5.95 -34.43 70.74
N PRO A 8 6.73 -35.20 69.94
CA PRO A 8 7.55 -34.73 68.79
C PRO A 8 7.48 -35.68 67.54
N ALA A 9 8.44 -35.51 66.60
CA ALA A 9 8.92 -36.46 65.57
C ALA A 9 7.88 -36.85 64.47
N GLU A 10 8.18 -37.32 63.27
CA GLU A 10 9.30 -37.98 62.59
C GLU A 10 8.87 -37.95 61.09
N SER A 11 9.68 -37.75 60.06
CA SER A 11 10.42 -38.83 59.39
C SER A 11 10.82 -38.34 57.98
N LEU A 12 12.11 -38.39 57.67
CA LEU A 12 12.70 -38.56 56.31
C LEU A 12 12.89 -40.09 56.11
N PRO A 13 13.09 -40.70 54.91
CA PRO A 13 13.98 -40.19 53.85
C PRO A 13 13.65 -40.62 52.37
N ALA A 14 14.23 -39.94 51.37
CA ALA A 14 15.30 -40.39 50.44
C ALA A 14 14.92 -41.19 49.17
N ILE A 15 15.33 -40.60 48.01
CA ILE A 15 16.07 -41.20 46.86
C ILE A 15 15.23 -42.23 46.04
N ILE A 16 15.15 -42.23 44.69
CA ILE A 16 16.14 -42.78 43.74
C ILE A 16 15.95 -42.24 42.31
N THR A 17 17.08 -41.77 41.76
CA THR A 17 17.60 -41.78 40.39
C THR A 17 16.95 -42.73 39.37
N SER A 18 16.75 -42.28 38.12
CA SER A 18 17.48 -42.80 36.93
C SER A 18 17.04 -42.19 35.59
N ALA A 19 18.05 -41.95 34.77
CA ALA A 19 18.05 -41.39 33.42
C ALA A 19 17.58 -42.38 32.34
N ALA A 20 17.23 -41.87 31.15
CA ALA A 20 17.80 -42.29 29.86
C ALA A 20 17.09 -41.65 28.66
N THR A 21 17.86 -41.04 27.77
CA THR A 21 17.57 -40.79 26.34
C THR A 21 17.89 -42.06 25.54
N PRO A 22 17.20 -42.38 24.44
CA PRO A 22 17.77 -42.12 23.10
C PRO A 22 16.76 -41.80 21.98
N THR A 23 17.32 -41.48 20.81
CA THR A 23 16.79 -40.85 19.58
C THR A 23 16.08 -41.83 18.58
N PRO A 24 15.91 -41.56 17.26
CA PRO A 24 14.60 -41.49 16.59
C PRO A 24 14.35 -42.64 15.57
N SER A 25 13.08 -42.87 15.20
CA SER A 25 12.72 -43.86 14.17
C SER A 25 11.65 -43.35 13.20
N VAL A 26 12.04 -43.28 11.94
CA VAL A 26 11.19 -43.19 10.74
C VAL A 26 10.54 -44.54 10.43
N PRO A 27 9.38 -44.55 9.73
CA PRO A 27 9.11 -45.62 8.79
C PRO A 27 8.82 -45.11 7.36
N SER A 28 9.51 -45.74 6.41
CA SER A 28 9.25 -45.74 4.97
C SER A 28 8.10 -46.70 4.62
N VAL A 29 7.17 -46.30 3.75
CA VAL A 29 6.34 -47.22 2.95
C VAL A 29 6.16 -46.69 1.52
N SER A 30 6.79 -47.42 0.61
CA SER A 30 6.42 -47.88 -0.74
C SER A 30 5.55 -47.03 -1.70
N THR A 31 6.19 -46.75 -2.84
CA THR A 31 5.69 -46.58 -4.21
C THR A 31 4.53 -47.47 -4.66
N PRO A 32 3.79 -47.01 -5.68
CA PRO A 32 3.68 -47.83 -6.91
C PRO A 32 4.23 -47.13 -8.19
N LEU A 33 4.54 -47.99 -9.15
CA LEU A 33 5.35 -47.83 -10.35
C LEU A 33 4.48 -47.82 -11.62
N SER A 34 4.80 -46.89 -12.53
CA SER A 34 4.71 -46.94 -14.01
C SER A 34 3.39 -47.08 -14.79
N SER A 35 3.18 -46.13 -15.70
CA SER A 35 2.97 -46.33 -17.17
C SER A 35 3.04 -44.95 -17.86
N ALA A 36 4.08 -44.66 -18.64
CA ALA A 36 4.30 -45.00 -20.05
C ALA A 36 3.52 -44.14 -21.06
N THR A 37 4.31 -43.38 -21.85
CA THR A 37 4.12 -42.94 -23.25
C THR A 37 2.90 -42.07 -23.60
N THR A 38 3.06 -40.87 -24.17
CA THR A 38 3.43 -40.71 -25.59
C THR A 38 3.78 -39.24 -25.93
N ASN A 39 4.71 -39.11 -26.89
CA ASN A 39 4.98 -37.95 -27.73
C ASN A 39 3.71 -37.22 -28.22
N LEU A 40 3.77 -35.90 -28.35
CA LEU A 40 3.47 -35.23 -29.64
C LEU A 40 3.97 -33.77 -29.64
N LYS A 41 5.16 -33.65 -30.22
CA LYS A 41 5.70 -32.52 -30.96
C LYS A 41 4.62 -31.80 -31.80
N ARG A 42 4.36 -30.52 -31.52
CA ARG A 42 3.88 -29.58 -32.54
C ARG A 42 4.71 -28.30 -32.51
N LYS A 43 5.80 -28.37 -33.27
CA LYS A 43 6.39 -27.24 -33.99
C LYS A 43 5.29 -26.62 -34.87
N ARG A 44 5.15 -25.30 -34.83
CA ARG A 44 4.77 -24.54 -36.03
C ARG A 44 5.45 -23.18 -36.00
N ASP A 45 6.61 -23.15 -36.65
CA ASP A 45 7.16 -21.99 -37.34
C ASP A 45 6.12 -21.38 -38.30
N ARG A 46 6.15 -20.05 -38.40
CA ARG A 46 5.79 -19.17 -39.54
C ARG A 46 5.20 -17.87 -38.99
N GLU A 47 5.53 -16.68 -39.47
CA GLU A 47 6.54 -16.26 -40.43
C GLU A 47 6.72 -14.76 -40.18
N ARG A 48 7.95 -14.28 -40.41
CA ARG A 48 8.31 -12.87 -40.44
C ARG A 48 7.46 -12.16 -41.50
N ASP A 49 6.81 -11.06 -41.13
CA ASP A 49 6.50 -10.02 -42.11
C ASP A 49 7.32 -8.77 -41.83
N ARG A 50 8.09 -8.41 -42.86
CA ARG A 50 9.01 -7.27 -42.94
C ARG A 50 8.49 -6.36 -44.05
N ASP A 51 7.70 -5.37 -43.68
CA ASP A 51 7.57 -4.11 -44.43
C ASP A 51 8.41 -3.09 -43.65
N ARG A 52 9.53 -2.51 -44.11
CA ARG A 52 9.96 -2.08 -45.44
C ARG A 52 8.93 -1.19 -46.13
N ASP A 53 8.80 0.05 -45.65
CA ASP A 53 9.13 1.15 -46.56
C ASP A 53 9.23 2.55 -45.91
N ARG A 54 10.18 3.31 -46.48
CA ARG A 54 10.19 4.77 -46.66
C ARG A 54 10.52 5.69 -45.47
N ARG A 55 11.85 5.93 -45.36
CA ARG A 55 12.41 7.29 -45.17
C ARG A 55 11.91 8.24 -46.27
N PRO A 56 11.90 9.55 -45.99
CA PRO A 56 12.73 10.43 -46.81
C PRO A 56 13.71 11.23 -45.95
N SER A 57 14.95 11.21 -46.43
CA SER A 57 16.05 12.11 -46.09
C SER A 57 15.74 13.53 -46.54
N LEU A 58 16.01 14.52 -45.68
CA LEU A 58 16.34 15.86 -46.13
C LEU A 58 17.68 16.28 -45.52
N SER A 59 18.64 16.34 -46.44
CA SER A 59 19.94 16.97 -46.35
C SER A 59 19.75 18.50 -46.36
N ALA A 60 20.50 19.22 -45.51
CA ALA A 60 21.40 20.30 -45.92
C ALA A 60 21.75 21.18 -44.71
N SER A 61 23.03 21.11 -44.32
CA SER A 61 23.76 22.24 -43.72
C SER A 61 24.24 23.14 -44.89
N PRO A 62 24.42 24.47 -44.73
CA PRO A 62 25.68 24.95 -44.18
C PRO A 62 25.61 26.26 -43.34
N ALA A 63 26.60 26.45 -42.48
CA ALA A 63 27.03 27.75 -41.92
C ALA A 63 28.11 28.38 -42.85
N PRO A 64 28.84 29.48 -42.51
CA PRO A 64 28.67 30.59 -41.55
C PRO A 64 28.94 32.00 -42.18
N GLN A 65 29.10 33.04 -41.32
CA GLN A 65 29.96 34.26 -41.44
C GLN A 65 29.23 35.64 -41.35
N PRO A 66 29.92 36.78 -41.09
CA PRO A 66 30.31 37.31 -39.76
C PRO A 66 30.00 38.84 -39.62
N VAL A 67 30.66 39.53 -38.67
CA VAL A 67 30.74 41.01 -38.45
C VAL A 67 29.56 41.65 -37.67
N THR A 68 29.69 42.60 -36.74
CA THR A 68 30.78 43.40 -36.14
C THR A 68 30.22 44.07 -34.87
N ALA A 69 31.11 44.54 -34.00
CA ALA A 69 30.82 45.15 -32.70
C ALA A 69 30.47 46.66 -32.75
N SER A 70 29.84 47.10 -31.64
CA SER A 70 30.06 48.35 -30.90
C SER A 70 29.10 49.55 -31.06
N THR A 71 28.55 49.94 -29.88
CA THR A 71 28.12 51.28 -29.39
C THR A 71 26.90 51.89 -30.13
N GLU A 72 25.83 52.41 -29.51
CA GLU A 72 25.79 53.51 -28.54
C GLU A 72 24.50 53.51 -27.69
N SER A 73 24.58 54.16 -26.54
CA SER A 73 23.55 54.34 -25.52
C SER A 73 22.42 55.29 -25.95
N ALA A 74 21.18 54.99 -25.59
CA ALA A 74 20.20 56.01 -25.20
C ALA A 74 19.07 55.39 -24.37
N MET A 75 18.63 56.18 -23.40
CA MET A 75 17.85 55.82 -22.22
C MET A 75 16.39 56.08 -22.55
N THR A 76 15.50 55.09 -22.42
CA THR A 76 14.06 55.37 -22.30
C THR A 76 13.40 54.25 -21.50
N SER A 77 13.14 54.56 -20.24
CA SER A 77 12.26 53.81 -19.36
C SER A 77 10.83 53.86 -19.89
N ILE A 78 10.17 52.72 -20.06
CA ILE A 78 8.72 52.53 -19.81
C ILE A 78 8.48 51.03 -19.50
N PRO A 79 7.72 50.72 -18.44
CA PRO A 79 7.52 49.35 -17.95
C PRO A 79 6.53 48.52 -18.77
N SER A 80 6.79 47.21 -18.81
CA SER A 80 5.83 46.15 -19.17
C SER A 80 4.52 46.30 -18.37
N PRO A 81 3.38 45.90 -18.95
CA PRO A 81 2.83 44.62 -18.50
C PRO A 81 2.04 43.89 -19.59
N MET A 82 2.51 42.72 -20.00
CA MET A 82 1.61 41.65 -20.46
C MET A 82 2.18 40.30 -20.00
N PRO A 83 1.48 39.55 -19.13
CA PRO A 83 1.83 38.17 -18.87
C PRO A 83 1.40 37.35 -20.10
N LEU A 84 2.40 36.87 -20.82
CA LEU A 84 2.23 35.76 -21.77
C LEU A 84 1.57 34.61 -21.01
N LEU A 85 0.45 34.13 -21.55
CA LEU A 85 -0.27 32.96 -21.07
C LEU A 85 0.72 31.80 -20.85
N PRO A 86 0.68 31.08 -19.72
CA PRO A 86 1.45 29.85 -19.56
C PRO A 86 0.86 28.79 -20.49
N ARG A 87 1.51 28.64 -21.64
CA ARG A 87 1.38 27.50 -22.54
C ARG A 87 1.98 26.27 -21.86
N GLY A 88 1.16 25.24 -21.67
CA GLY A 88 1.58 23.89 -21.34
C GLY A 88 1.39 23.52 -19.86
N GLY A 89 0.33 22.75 -19.58
CA GLY A 89 0.22 22.03 -18.32
C GLY A 89 1.44 21.15 -18.12
N THR A 90 2.27 21.51 -17.14
CA THR A 90 3.46 20.72 -16.79
C THR A 90 3.04 19.34 -16.26
N PRO A 91 3.65 18.23 -16.70
CA PRO A 91 3.41 16.87 -16.19
C PRO A 91 3.97 16.62 -14.77
N MET A 92 4.39 17.67 -14.04
CA MET A 92 5.04 17.52 -12.73
C MET A 92 4.12 16.87 -11.68
N SER A 93 2.80 17.02 -11.77
CA SER A 93 1.88 16.42 -10.79
C SER A 93 1.84 14.89 -10.89
N ARG A 94 1.98 14.31 -12.10
CA ARG A 94 1.86 12.86 -12.30
C ARG A 94 3.13 12.11 -11.89
N GLU A 95 4.29 12.72 -12.07
CA GLU A 95 5.57 12.11 -11.66
C GLU A 95 5.89 12.36 -10.19
N ALA A 96 5.53 13.53 -9.64
CA ALA A 96 5.76 13.84 -8.23
C ALA A 96 5.07 12.85 -7.28
N THR A 97 3.78 12.54 -7.50
CA THR A 97 3.04 11.60 -6.63
C THR A 97 3.65 10.20 -6.64
N GLY A 98 4.19 9.75 -7.78
CA GLY A 98 4.84 8.43 -7.86
C GLY A 98 6.17 8.38 -7.12
N LYS A 99 6.97 9.44 -7.24
CA LYS A 99 8.24 9.55 -6.50
C LYS A 99 8.01 9.66 -5.00
N ALA A 100 7.05 10.48 -4.57
CA ALA A 100 6.68 10.60 -3.15
C ALA A 100 6.21 9.26 -2.56
N ARG A 101 5.33 8.53 -3.27
CA ARG A 101 4.90 7.18 -2.85
C ARG A 101 6.05 6.18 -2.78
N LYS A 102 7.01 6.27 -3.72
CA LYS A 102 8.20 5.41 -3.71
C LYS A 102 9.08 5.68 -2.49
N GLU A 103 9.26 6.93 -2.13
CA GLU A 103 10.02 7.34 -0.95
C GLU A 103 9.32 6.88 0.34
N GLN A 104 8.01 7.11 0.44
CA GLN A 104 7.21 6.72 1.61
C GLN A 104 7.23 5.20 1.86
N TYR A 105 7.24 4.37 0.82
CA TYR A 105 7.19 2.92 0.93
C TYR A 105 8.52 2.22 0.61
N TYR A 106 9.64 2.95 0.62
CA TYR A 106 10.91 2.47 0.09
C TYR A 106 11.36 1.13 0.71
N ASP A 107 11.14 0.92 2.00
CA ASP A 107 11.50 -0.30 2.74
C ASP A 107 10.57 -1.49 2.46
N GLN A 108 9.36 -1.23 1.96
CA GLN A 108 8.40 -2.25 1.54
C GLN A 108 8.57 -2.67 0.06
N LEU A 109 9.39 -1.96 -0.73
CA LEU A 109 9.53 -2.19 -2.16
C LEU A 109 10.64 -3.20 -2.53
N PRO A 110 10.34 -4.19 -3.39
CA PRO A 110 9.08 -4.38 -4.12
C PRO A 110 7.98 -4.98 -3.26
N LEU A 111 6.74 -4.53 -3.47
CA LEU A 111 5.58 -5.18 -2.86
C LEU A 111 5.52 -6.65 -3.31
N GLN A 112 5.45 -7.55 -2.33
CA GLN A 112 5.45 -8.98 -2.56
C GLN A 112 4.09 -9.46 -3.11
N PRO A 113 4.06 -10.55 -3.91
CA PRO A 113 2.80 -11.22 -4.24
C PRO A 113 2.01 -11.60 -2.99
N GLY A 114 0.69 -11.46 -3.04
CA GLY A 114 -0.19 -11.70 -1.88
C GLY A 114 -0.36 -10.49 -0.95
N ARG A 115 0.41 -9.40 -1.17
CA ARG A 115 0.29 -8.18 -0.37
C ARG A 115 -1.05 -7.50 -0.62
N LYS A 116 -1.85 -7.28 0.43
CA LYS A 116 -3.10 -6.51 0.37
C LYS A 116 -2.82 -5.02 0.20
N VAL A 117 -3.57 -4.38 -0.68
CA VAL A 117 -3.44 -2.95 -1.00
C VAL A 117 -4.82 -2.34 -1.26
N ALA A 118 -4.97 -1.05 -1.00
CA ALA A 118 -6.04 -0.28 -1.62
C ALA A 118 -5.57 0.17 -3.00
N PHE A 119 -6.40 -0.09 -4.00
CA PHE A 119 -6.12 0.19 -5.39
C PHE A 119 -7.12 1.20 -5.95
N LYS A 120 -6.62 2.29 -6.50
CA LYS A 120 -7.43 3.27 -7.25
C LYS A 120 -7.72 2.72 -8.64
N VAL A 121 -8.96 2.29 -8.85
CA VAL A 121 -9.41 1.76 -10.13
C VAL A 121 -9.38 2.87 -11.17
N PRO A 122 -8.76 2.67 -12.35
CA PRO A 122 -8.80 3.66 -13.42
C PRO A 122 -10.24 3.81 -13.92
N ASN A 123 -10.77 5.03 -13.93
CA ASN A 123 -12.09 5.31 -14.47
C ASN A 123 -12.03 5.15 -16.00
N LYS A 124 -12.30 3.94 -16.50
CA LYS A 124 -12.33 3.64 -17.94
C LYS A 124 -13.75 3.88 -18.45
N GLY A 125 -14.01 5.08 -18.95
CA GLY A 125 -15.07 5.31 -19.92
C GLY A 125 -16.51 5.20 -19.42
N LYS A 126 -16.83 5.78 -18.26
CA LYS A 126 -18.14 6.46 -18.22
C LYS A 126 -17.97 7.69 -19.09
N ASP A 127 -18.76 7.77 -20.16
CA ASP A 127 -18.96 9.00 -20.92
C ASP A 127 -19.10 10.17 -19.96
N LYS A 128 -18.77 11.37 -20.44
CA LYS A 128 -18.93 12.66 -19.77
C LYS A 128 -20.41 12.96 -19.41
N ALA A 129 -21.07 12.09 -18.66
CA ALA A 129 -22.16 12.46 -17.80
C ALA A 129 -21.48 12.95 -16.52
N GLU A 130 -21.54 14.25 -16.35
CA GLU A 130 -21.12 14.99 -15.18
C GLU A 130 -21.85 14.45 -13.93
N ASP A 131 -21.39 13.34 -13.36
CA ASP A 131 -21.34 13.28 -11.91
C ASP A 131 -20.22 14.25 -11.53
N GLU A 132 -20.60 15.47 -11.17
CA GLU A 132 -19.71 16.56 -10.72
C GLU A 132 -18.74 16.13 -9.61
N THR A 133 -18.91 14.95 -9.00
CA THR A 133 -18.07 14.48 -7.92
C THR A 133 -16.81 13.73 -8.37
N GLY A 134 -16.73 13.25 -9.62
CA GLY A 134 -15.47 12.70 -10.17
C GLY A 134 -14.74 11.71 -9.25
N GLU A 135 -15.50 10.94 -8.48
CA GLU A 135 -14.99 10.26 -7.29
C GLU A 135 -13.99 9.15 -7.64
N GLU A 136 -12.90 9.14 -6.89
CA GLU A 136 -11.85 8.15 -7.05
C GLU A 136 -12.31 6.83 -6.41
N ALA A 137 -12.66 5.82 -7.22
CA ALA A 137 -13.02 4.50 -6.70
C ALA A 137 -11.78 3.75 -6.17
N TRP A 138 -11.77 3.45 -4.88
CA TRP A 138 -10.73 2.68 -4.20
C TRP A 138 -11.27 1.31 -3.79
N ILE A 139 -10.58 0.24 -4.17
CA ILE A 139 -10.97 -1.14 -3.84
C ILE A 139 -9.86 -1.88 -3.10
N LEU A 140 -10.21 -2.92 -2.36
CA LEU A 140 -9.29 -3.89 -1.81
C LEU A 140 -8.80 -4.79 -2.93
N ALA A 141 -7.48 -4.84 -3.07
CA ALA A 141 -6.81 -5.64 -4.08
C ALA A 141 -5.61 -6.36 -3.48
N THR A 142 -5.10 -7.32 -4.23
CA THR A 142 -3.89 -8.06 -3.88
C THR A 142 -2.84 -7.88 -4.98
N ILE A 143 -1.59 -7.68 -4.59
CA ILE A 143 -0.47 -7.68 -5.54
C ILE A 143 -0.31 -9.09 -6.11
N ARG A 144 -0.40 -9.23 -7.44
CA ARG A 144 -0.14 -10.50 -8.12
C ARG A 144 1.34 -10.65 -8.44
N LYS A 145 1.95 -9.60 -9.03
CA LYS A 145 3.39 -9.56 -9.32
C LYS A 145 3.89 -8.14 -9.59
N CYS A 146 5.20 -7.98 -9.44
CA CYS A 146 5.97 -6.86 -9.96
C CYS A 146 6.26 -7.09 -11.46
N ILE A 147 5.90 -6.13 -12.31
CA ILE A 147 6.03 -6.26 -13.77
C ILE A 147 7.48 -5.93 -14.16
N ASN A 148 8.15 -6.83 -14.89
CA ASN A 148 9.53 -6.66 -15.37
C ASN A 148 10.54 -6.30 -14.27
N GLN A 149 10.30 -6.75 -13.03
CA GLN A 149 11.11 -6.39 -11.85
C GLN A 149 11.18 -4.88 -11.58
N ASP A 150 10.26 -4.10 -12.15
CA ASP A 150 10.16 -2.66 -11.97
C ASP A 150 9.35 -2.34 -10.71
N LYS A 151 10.03 -1.84 -9.67
CA LYS A 151 9.41 -1.45 -8.38
C LYS A 151 8.31 -0.38 -8.49
N MET A 152 8.07 0.17 -9.68
CA MET A 152 7.01 1.15 -9.96
C MET A 152 5.82 0.56 -10.71
N ARG A 153 5.89 -0.67 -11.23
CA ARG A 153 4.84 -1.30 -12.06
C ARG A 153 4.40 -2.63 -11.49
N TYR A 154 3.10 -2.78 -11.28
CA TYR A 154 2.49 -3.93 -10.63
C TYR A 154 1.29 -4.43 -11.41
N GLU A 155 1.04 -5.73 -11.31
CA GLU A 155 -0.25 -6.32 -11.63
C GLU A 155 -1.00 -6.53 -10.32
N VAL A 156 -2.21 -5.99 -10.24
CA VAL A 156 -3.10 -6.10 -9.07
C VAL A 156 -4.34 -6.88 -9.45
N GLN A 157 -4.87 -7.64 -8.50
CA GLN A 157 -6.06 -8.47 -8.65
C GLN A 157 -7.13 -7.98 -7.66
N ASP A 158 -8.37 -7.88 -8.09
CA ASP A 158 -9.50 -7.55 -7.22
C ASP A 158 -9.63 -8.61 -6.10
N ALA A 159 -10.00 -8.18 -4.89
CA ALA A 159 -10.25 -9.10 -3.79
C ALA A 159 -11.58 -9.87 -3.93
N ASP A 160 -12.59 -9.29 -4.59
CA ASP A 160 -13.90 -9.93 -4.81
C ASP A 160 -13.96 -10.74 -6.11
N ASP A 161 -13.24 -10.32 -7.15
CA ASP A 161 -13.20 -11.03 -8.44
C ASP A 161 -11.77 -11.40 -8.86
N ALA A 162 -11.43 -12.67 -8.64
CA ALA A 162 -10.14 -13.22 -9.03
C ALA A 162 -9.87 -13.18 -10.54
N ASN A 163 -10.88 -13.01 -11.41
CA ASN A 163 -10.68 -12.91 -12.85
C ASN A 163 -10.32 -11.48 -13.29
N THR A 164 -10.57 -10.49 -12.44
CA THR A 164 -10.32 -9.09 -12.76
C THR A 164 -8.95 -8.66 -12.23
N SER A 165 -8.10 -8.24 -13.15
CA SER A 165 -6.75 -7.76 -12.86
C SER A 165 -6.36 -6.56 -13.70
N TRP A 166 -5.49 -5.71 -13.15
CA TRP A 166 -5.05 -4.48 -13.81
C TRP A 166 -3.54 -4.31 -13.71
N ASN A 167 -2.96 -3.81 -14.80
CA ASN A 167 -1.60 -3.28 -14.79
C ASN A 167 -1.65 -1.84 -14.29
N THR A 168 -0.91 -1.55 -13.24
CA THR A 168 -0.91 -0.24 -12.60
C THR A 168 0.49 0.18 -12.15
N THR A 169 0.58 1.38 -11.58
CA THR A 169 1.81 1.89 -10.97
C THR A 169 1.62 2.14 -9.49
N LEU A 170 2.74 2.30 -8.77
CA LEU A 170 2.72 2.58 -7.32
C LEU A 170 1.91 3.84 -6.94
N ARG A 171 1.60 4.74 -7.89
CA ARG A 171 0.74 5.92 -7.68
C ARG A 171 -0.70 5.58 -7.29
N SER A 172 -1.21 4.46 -7.80
CA SER A 172 -2.59 4.05 -7.58
C SER A 172 -2.70 2.98 -6.49
N ILE A 173 -1.64 2.76 -5.71
CA ILE A 173 -1.55 1.70 -4.71
C ILE A 173 -1.22 2.32 -3.35
N ILE A 174 -1.96 1.90 -2.33
CA ILE A 174 -1.67 2.16 -0.92
C ILE A 174 -1.53 0.79 -0.24
N PRO A 175 -0.33 0.38 0.20
CA PRO A 175 -0.18 -0.86 0.96
C PRO A 175 -0.95 -0.82 2.27
N LEU A 176 -1.75 -1.85 2.56
CA LEU A 176 -2.38 -2.04 3.88
C LEU A 176 -1.32 -2.49 4.89
N PRO A 177 -1.54 -2.41 6.20
CA PRO A 177 -0.65 -3.02 7.20
C PRO A 177 -0.46 -4.54 6.96
N ASP A 178 0.69 -5.09 7.36
CA ASP A 178 1.01 -6.52 7.27
C ASP A 178 1.29 -7.12 8.66
N PRO A 179 0.33 -7.86 9.25
CA PRO A 179 0.58 -8.55 10.51
C PRO A 179 1.73 -9.57 10.44
N SER A 180 2.04 -10.08 9.25
CA SER A 180 3.13 -11.05 9.02
C SER A 180 4.48 -10.39 8.74
N ALA A 181 4.55 -9.08 8.54
CA ALA A 181 5.82 -8.39 8.31
C ALA A 181 6.69 -8.43 9.57
N PRO A 182 8.03 -8.44 9.43
CA PRO A 182 8.93 -8.39 10.58
C PRO A 182 8.74 -7.08 11.37
N PRO A 183 8.96 -7.06 12.69
CA PRO A 183 8.82 -5.86 13.52
C PRO A 183 9.76 -4.70 13.13
N SER A 184 10.75 -4.93 12.29
CA SER A 184 11.64 -3.89 11.75
C SER A 184 11.07 -3.18 10.51
N SER A 185 10.04 -3.73 9.86
CA SER A 185 9.46 -3.16 8.65
C SER A 185 8.38 -2.12 8.97
N SER A 186 8.31 -1.04 8.18
CA SER A 186 7.22 -0.06 8.26
C SER A 186 5.85 -0.66 7.94
N ALA A 187 5.79 -1.85 7.34
CA ALA A 187 4.54 -2.57 7.08
C ALA A 187 3.91 -3.16 8.35
N ASN A 188 4.70 -3.46 9.39
CA ASN A 188 4.18 -4.12 10.58
C ASN A 188 3.22 -3.18 11.32
N PRO A 189 1.99 -3.63 11.67
CA PRO A 189 1.02 -2.83 12.41
C PRO A 189 1.58 -2.21 13.69
N SER A 190 2.59 -2.81 14.33
CA SER A 190 3.20 -2.27 15.55
C SER A 190 3.98 -0.97 15.33
N ASN A 191 4.35 -0.67 14.09
CA ASN A 191 5.15 0.51 13.72
C ASN A 191 4.34 1.65 13.11
N LEU A 192 3.06 1.44 12.83
CA LEU A 192 2.21 2.50 12.30
C LEU A 192 1.66 3.35 13.45
N GLU A 193 1.39 4.62 13.16
CA GLU A 193 0.70 5.53 14.08
C GLU A 193 -0.80 5.48 13.82
N ASP A 194 -1.59 5.66 14.88
CA ASP A 194 -3.04 5.78 14.74
C ASP A 194 -3.43 7.18 14.23
N TYR A 195 -4.51 7.24 13.45
CA TYR A 195 -5.05 8.51 12.99
C TYR A 195 -5.82 9.21 14.12
N PRO A 196 -5.52 10.48 14.45
CA PRO A 196 -6.28 11.20 15.46
C PRO A 196 -7.72 11.49 14.99
N LYS A 197 -8.61 11.77 15.95
CA LYS A 197 -9.97 12.25 15.67
C LYS A 197 -9.93 13.46 14.73
N GLY A 198 -10.88 13.52 13.80
CA GLY A 198 -10.99 14.55 12.77
C GLY A 198 -10.17 14.29 11.50
N THR A 199 -9.30 13.26 11.48
CA THR A 199 -8.51 12.93 10.30
C THR A 199 -9.40 12.39 9.17
N GLN A 200 -9.17 12.87 7.94
CA GLN A 200 -9.77 12.29 6.73
C GLN A 200 -9.02 11.04 6.31
N VAL A 201 -9.74 9.91 6.26
CA VAL A 201 -9.23 8.59 5.95
C VAL A 201 -10.03 7.93 4.84
N LEU A 202 -9.48 6.87 4.28
CA LEU A 202 -10.20 5.88 3.49
C LEU A 202 -10.48 4.68 4.39
N GLY A 203 -11.75 4.40 4.65
CA GLY A 203 -12.19 3.25 5.42
C GLY A 203 -12.83 2.20 4.52
N LEU A 204 -12.53 0.92 4.74
CA LEU A 204 -13.27 -0.16 4.08
C LEU A 204 -14.71 -0.14 4.60
N TYR A 205 -15.68 -0.02 3.70
CA TYR A 205 -17.08 -0.02 4.09
C TYR A 205 -17.51 -1.41 4.56
N PRO A 206 -18.28 -1.53 5.65
CA PRO A 206 -18.71 -2.82 6.18
C PRO A 206 -19.34 -3.72 5.11
N GLU A 207 -18.98 -5.00 5.12
CA GLU A 207 -19.49 -6.02 4.19
C GLU A 207 -19.15 -5.80 2.70
N THR A 208 -18.20 -4.90 2.40
CA THR A 208 -17.73 -4.66 1.03
C THR A 208 -16.21 -4.78 0.92
N THR A 209 -15.71 -4.77 -0.31
CA THR A 209 -14.28 -4.63 -0.63
C THR A 209 -13.93 -3.23 -1.14
N SER A 210 -14.77 -2.23 -0.92
CA SER A 210 -14.55 -0.86 -1.39
C SER A 210 -14.19 0.08 -0.24
N PHE A 211 -13.28 1.00 -0.51
CA PHE A 211 -12.85 2.04 0.43
C PHE A 211 -13.52 3.36 0.07
N TYR A 212 -14.08 4.02 1.08
CA TYR A 212 -14.75 5.31 0.94
C TYR A 212 -14.13 6.34 1.87
N ARG A 213 -14.33 7.61 1.53
CA ARG A 213 -13.87 8.71 2.37
C ARG A 213 -14.66 8.73 3.67
N ALA A 214 -13.94 8.89 4.77
CA ALA A 214 -14.54 9.00 6.07
C ALA A 214 -13.73 9.91 6.99
N THR A 215 -14.39 10.41 8.03
CA THR A 215 -13.75 11.17 9.11
C THR A 215 -13.60 10.29 10.33
N VAL A 216 -12.42 10.29 10.96
CA VAL A 216 -12.22 9.59 12.24
C VAL A 216 -13.03 10.29 13.33
N VAL A 217 -14.06 9.63 13.85
CA VAL A 217 -14.85 10.10 14.99
C VAL A 217 -14.15 9.73 16.30
N ALA A 218 -13.66 8.49 16.37
CA ALA A 218 -12.91 7.99 17.52
C ALA A 218 -11.78 7.06 17.07
N PRO A 219 -10.53 7.28 17.53
CA PRO A 219 -9.44 6.35 17.28
C PRO A 219 -9.61 5.05 18.11
N PRO A 220 -8.87 3.98 17.78
CA PRO A 220 -8.79 2.77 18.57
C PRO A 220 -8.38 3.06 20.01
N LEU A 221 -8.76 2.19 20.95
CA LEU A 221 -8.33 2.34 22.34
C LEU A 221 -6.80 2.46 22.43
N PRO A 222 -6.26 3.35 23.30
CA PRO A 222 -4.83 3.46 23.53
C PRO A 222 -4.19 2.10 23.85
N GLY A 223 -3.06 1.79 23.23
CA GLY A 223 -2.38 0.50 23.37
C GLY A 223 -3.03 -0.65 22.58
N THR A 224 -4.04 -0.38 21.77
CA THR A 224 -4.66 -1.38 20.88
C THR A 224 -4.63 -1.02 19.40
N GLY A 225 -4.17 0.18 19.06
CA GLY A 225 -3.99 0.62 17.69
C GLY A 225 -2.73 0.07 17.02
N HIS A 226 -2.33 0.71 15.94
CA HIS A 226 -1.03 0.44 15.34
C HIS A 226 0.05 0.92 16.33
N GLY A 227 1.01 0.07 16.66
CA GLY A 227 1.74 0.02 17.95
C GLY A 227 2.54 1.24 18.40
N LEU A 228 2.39 2.40 17.77
CA LEU A 228 2.87 3.69 18.26
C LEU A 228 1.79 4.54 18.94
N GLY A 229 0.50 4.23 18.74
CA GLY A 229 -0.63 4.97 19.32
C GLY A 229 -0.67 6.46 18.94
N VAL A 230 -1.75 7.16 19.27
CA VAL A 230 -1.76 8.63 19.18
C VAL A 230 -0.88 9.18 20.32
N ARG A 231 0.37 9.55 20.02
CA ARG A 231 1.30 10.12 21.01
C ARG A 231 0.86 11.50 21.54
N PHE A 232 -0.11 12.14 20.89
CA PHE A 232 -0.54 13.52 21.12
C PHE A 232 -1.93 13.66 21.76
N GLY A 233 -2.45 12.62 22.40
CA GLY A 233 -3.77 12.66 23.05
C GLY A 233 -3.68 12.28 24.52
N SER A 234 -3.95 13.23 25.41
CA SER A 234 -4.29 12.95 26.80
C SER A 234 -5.34 11.83 26.88
N ARG A 235 -5.17 10.90 27.82
CA ARG A 235 -6.12 9.83 28.19
C ARG A 235 -7.57 10.32 28.44
N LEU A 236 -7.82 11.64 28.50
CA LEU A 236 -9.10 12.25 28.82
C LEU A 236 -10.11 12.41 27.67
N GLU A 237 -9.71 12.40 26.40
CA GLU A 237 -10.66 12.51 25.26
C GLU A 237 -11.09 11.12 24.76
N GLN A 238 -11.42 10.21 25.68
CA GLN A 238 -12.04 8.93 25.36
C GLN A 238 -13.49 9.18 24.99
N GLY A 239 -13.75 9.38 23.69
CA GLY A 239 -15.10 9.48 23.16
C GLY A 239 -15.88 8.17 23.37
N ALA A 240 -17.17 8.28 23.67
CA ALA A 240 -18.08 7.14 23.60
C ALA A 240 -18.01 6.53 22.19
N GLY A 241 -17.65 5.24 22.08
CA GLY A 241 -17.58 4.52 20.81
C GLY A 241 -16.18 4.04 20.37
N SER A 242 -15.12 4.32 21.13
CA SER A 242 -13.81 3.67 20.89
C SER A 242 -13.88 2.17 21.24
N GLU A 243 -13.42 1.32 20.32
CA GLU A 243 -13.29 -0.13 20.53
C GLU A 243 -11.83 -0.58 20.34
N LYS A 244 -11.44 -1.68 20.98
CA LYS A 244 -10.09 -2.25 20.87
C LYS A 244 -9.79 -2.60 19.41
N GLY A 245 -8.77 -1.95 18.84
CA GLY A 245 -8.32 -2.20 17.46
C GLY A 245 -9.23 -1.71 16.34
N HIS A 246 -10.27 -0.92 16.65
CA HIS A 246 -11.22 -0.42 15.65
C HIS A 246 -11.35 1.11 15.73
N TYR A 247 -11.51 1.74 14.57
CA TYR A 247 -11.89 3.14 14.44
C TYR A 247 -13.42 3.23 14.38
N LEU A 248 -13.96 4.30 14.98
CA LEU A 248 -15.31 4.76 14.64
C LEU A 248 -15.19 5.81 13.54
N LEU A 249 -15.75 5.52 12.37
CA LEU A 249 -15.65 6.36 11.18
C LEU A 249 -17.02 6.93 10.80
N LEU A 250 -17.02 8.17 10.31
CA LEU A 250 -18.18 8.84 9.72
C LEU A 250 -17.99 8.87 8.20
N PHE A 251 -18.75 8.09 7.44
CA PHE A 251 -18.63 8.05 5.98
C PHE A 251 -19.31 9.27 5.36
N VAL A 252 -18.62 9.92 4.42
CA VAL A 252 -19.06 11.19 3.81
C VAL A 252 -20.29 11.01 2.92
N ASP A 253 -20.41 9.86 2.25
CA ASP A 253 -21.41 9.66 1.19
C ASP A 253 -22.71 8.99 1.67
N ASP A 254 -22.78 8.62 2.96
CA ASP A 254 -23.81 7.75 3.53
C ASP A 254 -24.58 8.44 4.67
N ASP A 255 -25.06 9.66 4.44
CA ASP A 255 -25.88 10.43 5.39
C ASP A 255 -25.28 10.50 6.82
N ASP A 256 -23.96 10.71 6.93
CA ASP A 256 -23.25 10.75 8.21
C ASP A 256 -23.42 9.45 9.04
N LYS A 257 -23.51 8.29 8.37
CA LYS A 257 -23.53 6.98 9.03
C LYS A 257 -22.20 6.69 9.71
N MET A 258 -22.27 6.43 11.00
CA MET A 258 -21.14 5.96 11.80
C MET A 258 -20.95 4.45 11.64
N SER A 259 -19.71 4.00 11.49
CA SER A 259 -19.39 2.59 11.35
C SER A 259 -18.07 2.25 12.02
N VAL A 260 -18.02 1.06 12.63
CA VAL A 260 -16.82 0.53 13.29
C VAL A 260 -15.99 -0.22 12.26
N VAL A 261 -14.75 0.21 12.04
CA VAL A 261 -13.85 -0.35 11.01
C VAL A 261 -12.54 -0.78 11.65
N HIS A 262 -12.08 -1.99 11.34
CA HIS A 262 -10.83 -2.53 11.87
C HIS A 262 -9.64 -1.68 11.40
N LYS A 263 -8.69 -1.39 12.30
CA LYS A 263 -7.55 -0.49 12.03
C LYS A 263 -6.74 -0.85 10.78
N ASP A 264 -6.58 -2.15 10.49
CA ASP A 264 -5.82 -2.62 9.32
C ASP A 264 -6.51 -2.29 7.98
N LEU A 265 -7.77 -1.84 8.02
CA LEU A 265 -8.61 -1.50 6.87
C LEU A 265 -8.89 0.01 6.79
N VAL A 266 -8.12 0.82 7.53
CA VAL A 266 -8.19 2.28 7.53
C VAL A 266 -6.87 2.85 7.02
N LEU A 267 -6.95 3.73 6.02
CA LEU A 267 -5.79 4.28 5.33
C LEU A 267 -5.85 5.80 5.31
N LEU A 268 -4.70 6.46 5.31
CA LEU A 268 -4.66 7.90 5.09
C LEU A 268 -5.19 8.23 3.69
N ALA A 269 -6.17 9.12 3.62
CA ALA A 269 -6.72 9.54 2.34
C ALA A 269 -5.65 10.33 1.54
N PRO A 270 -5.51 10.07 0.22
CA PRO A 270 -4.56 10.79 -0.61
C PRO A 270 -4.92 12.27 -0.69
N GLY A 271 -3.91 13.15 -0.56
CA GLY A 271 -4.11 14.60 -0.60
C GLY A 271 -4.50 15.23 0.75
N THR A 272 -4.70 14.42 1.79
CA THR A 272 -4.92 14.92 3.15
C THR A 272 -3.59 15.26 3.80
N THR A 273 -3.50 16.45 4.39
CA THR A 273 -2.46 16.81 5.36
C THR A 273 -3.09 16.77 6.75
N TYR A 274 -2.37 16.29 7.76
CA TYR A 274 -2.85 16.33 9.13
C TYR A 274 -3.21 17.78 9.52
N PRO A 275 -4.35 18.01 10.19
CA PRO A 275 -4.66 19.33 10.74
C PRO A 275 -3.62 19.77 11.78
#